data_AF-A0A4Q1CE00-F1
#
_entry.id   AF-A0A4Q1CE00-F1
#
_cell.length_a   1.000
_cell.length_b   1.000
_cell.length_c   1.000
_cell.angle_alpha   90.00
_cell.angle_beta   90.00
_cell.angle_gamma   90.00
#
_symmetry.space_group_name_H-M   'P 1'
#
loop_
_entity.id
_entity.type
_entity.pdbx_description
1 polymer ?
#
loop_
_entity_poly.entity_id
_entity_poly.type
_entity_poly.pdbx_seq_one_letter_code
_entity_poly.pdbx_strand_id
1 'polypeptide(L)'
;MIELPFGCYCTDLKVTPKNWQTNKSTIKKEWMIYYRFYDPRFKQEPKFKKGKLVVLKGMNPFTNFPERVSKTREIIQAELDKLKNKGYNPITAKFVSLPVEVSEITPSTPLMEALELGSKRLVIALSTARDIRSILESVREAAYQLRYTDLPVVTVNTTQTNPLPPF
;
A
#
# COMPACT_ATOMS: atom_id res chain seq x y z
N MET A 1 16.70 13.63 6.33
CA MET A 1 16.30 12.21 6.56
C MET A 1 14.80 12.23 6.71
N ILE A 2 14.10 11.39 5.94
CA ILE A 2 12.64 11.39 5.86
C ILE A 2 12.13 10.08 6.43
N GLU A 3 11.32 10.16 7.48
CA GLU A 3 10.64 9.00 8.08
C GLU A 3 9.47 8.56 7.20
N LEU A 4 9.32 7.24 7.06
CA LEU A 4 8.31 6.58 6.24
C LEU A 4 7.54 5.56 7.09
N PRO A 5 6.37 5.08 6.62
CA PRO A 5 5.60 4.06 7.33
C PRO A 5 6.42 2.80 7.66
N PHE A 6 5.97 2.06 8.67
CA PHE A 6 6.56 0.78 9.10
C PHE A 6 8.03 0.85 9.56
N GLY A 7 8.45 2.01 10.09
CA GLY A 7 9.82 2.23 10.56
C GLY A 7 10.86 2.26 9.44
N CYS A 8 10.41 2.40 8.19
CA CYS A 8 11.29 2.65 7.06
C CYS A 8 11.71 4.13 7.03
N TYR A 9 12.80 4.44 6.36
CA TYR A 9 13.21 5.82 6.13
C TYR A 9 14.00 5.96 4.84
N CYS A 10 14.09 7.19 4.34
CA CYS A 10 14.95 7.51 3.21
C CYS A 10 15.80 8.76 3.45
N THR A 11 16.88 8.90 2.68
CA THR A 11 17.58 10.18 2.59
C THR A 11 16.74 11.17 1.82
N ASP A 12 17.04 12.46 1.98
CA ASP A 12 16.39 13.50 1.19
C ASP A 12 16.64 13.26 -0.31
N LEU A 13 15.62 13.49 -1.12
CA LEU A 13 15.70 13.31 -2.57
C LEU A 13 16.57 14.43 -3.14
N LYS A 14 17.73 14.05 -3.69
CA LYS A 14 18.69 14.98 -4.29
C LYS A 14 18.58 14.93 -5.80
N VAL A 15 18.80 16.07 -6.44
CA VAL A 15 18.84 16.17 -7.89
C VAL A 15 20.26 16.50 -8.31
N THR A 16 20.78 15.76 -9.29
CA THR A 16 21.97 16.15 -10.03
C THR A 16 21.50 16.69 -11.38
N PRO A 17 21.98 17.86 -11.82
CA PRO A 17 22.96 18.74 -11.16
C PRO A 17 22.39 19.56 -9.99
N LYS A 18 23.22 19.89 -8.99
CA LYS A 18 22.80 20.54 -7.72
C LYS A 18 22.05 21.87 -7.93
N ASN A 19 22.40 22.63 -8.95
CA ASN A 19 21.83 23.93 -9.30
C ASN A 19 20.74 23.85 -10.40
N TRP A 20 20.06 22.71 -10.52
CA TRP A 20 19.00 22.47 -11.49
C TRP A 20 17.85 23.50 -11.46
N GLN A 21 17.59 24.14 -10.32
CA GLN A 21 16.50 25.12 -10.17
C GLN A 21 16.84 26.50 -10.74
N THR A 22 18.12 26.87 -10.79
CA THR A 22 18.55 28.24 -11.05
C THR A 22 19.39 28.37 -12.31
N ASN A 23 20.18 27.36 -12.66
CA ASN A 23 21.10 27.44 -13.79
C ASN A 23 20.55 26.79 -15.05
N LYS A 24 20.19 27.60 -16.05
CA LYS A 24 19.67 27.14 -17.35
C LYS A 24 20.63 26.23 -18.11
N SER A 25 21.94 26.40 -17.95
CA SER A 25 22.97 25.59 -18.63
C SER A 25 22.97 24.13 -18.17
N THR A 26 22.29 23.81 -17.06
CA THR A 26 22.11 22.43 -16.59
C THR A 26 21.28 21.59 -17.54
N ILE A 27 20.51 22.19 -18.45
CA ILE A 27 19.68 21.46 -19.41
C ILE A 27 20.49 20.60 -20.40
N LYS A 28 21.75 21.00 -20.62
CA LYS A 28 22.72 20.26 -21.45
C LYS A 28 23.21 18.98 -20.77
N LYS A 29 23.00 18.85 -19.46
CA LYS A 29 23.40 17.68 -18.66
C LYS A 29 22.19 16.78 -18.43
N GLU A 30 22.46 15.51 -18.21
CA GLU A 30 21.43 14.56 -17.79
C GLU A 30 21.06 14.85 -16.33
N TRP A 31 19.75 15.03 -16.09
CA TRP A 31 19.20 15.19 -14.76
C TRP A 31 18.83 13.83 -14.19
N MET A 32 19.08 13.65 -12.90
CA MET A 32 18.68 12.47 -12.16
C MET A 32 18.32 12.84 -10.73
N ILE A 33 17.23 12.27 -10.24
CA ILE A 33 16.85 12.35 -8.84
C ILE A 33 17.34 11.06 -8.18
N TYR A 34 17.96 11.15 -7.01
CA TYR A 34 18.45 9.97 -6.30
C TYR A 34 18.27 10.11 -4.80
N TYR A 35 18.06 8.96 -4.16
CA TYR A 35 17.97 8.83 -2.71
C TYR A 35 18.33 7.40 -2.30
N ARG A 36 18.62 7.20 -1.00
CA ARG A 36 18.78 5.87 -0.42
C ARG A 36 17.58 5.53 0.44
N PHE A 37 17.01 4.36 0.23
CA PHE A 37 15.90 3.81 1.00
C PHE A 37 16.41 2.74 1.97
N TYR A 38 15.87 2.75 3.18
CA TYR A 38 16.24 1.85 4.26
C TYR A 38 14.98 1.19 4.84
N ASP A 39 15.05 -0.13 4.94
CA ASP A 39 14.01 -0.96 5.56
C ASP A 39 14.66 -1.76 6.69
N PRO A 40 14.14 -1.68 7.94
CA PRO A 40 14.68 -2.44 9.06
C PRO A 40 14.66 -3.95 8.84
N ARG A 41 13.71 -4.48 8.05
CA ARG A 41 13.59 -5.91 7.74
C ARG A 41 14.78 -6.44 6.95
N PHE A 42 15.43 -5.57 6.17
CA PHE A 42 16.56 -5.92 5.29
C PHE A 42 17.91 -5.46 5.86
N LYS A 43 17.96 -4.98 7.11
CA LYS A 43 19.18 -4.43 7.72
C LYS A 43 20.32 -5.46 7.84
N GLN A 44 19.96 -6.73 8.03
CA GLN A 44 20.93 -7.83 8.15
C GLN A 44 21.44 -8.32 6.79
N GLU A 45 20.79 -7.97 5.68
CA GLU A 45 21.25 -8.36 4.36
C GLU A 45 22.48 -7.52 3.93
N PRO A 46 23.62 -8.15 3.57
CA PRO A 46 24.83 -7.42 3.18
C PRO A 46 24.61 -6.44 2.03
N LYS A 47 23.71 -6.79 1.10
CA LYS A 47 23.36 -5.98 -0.07
C LYS A 47 22.63 -4.68 0.29
N PHE A 48 21.83 -4.69 1.36
CA PHE A 48 20.98 -3.56 1.75
C PHE A 48 21.42 -2.87 3.04
N LYS A 49 22.54 -3.31 3.65
CA LYS A 49 23.16 -2.67 4.82
C LYS A 49 23.40 -1.16 4.65
N LYS A 50 23.71 -0.72 3.43
CA LYS A 50 23.90 0.71 3.08
C LYS A 50 22.64 1.38 2.48
N GLY A 51 21.48 0.71 2.54
CA GLY A 51 20.25 1.12 1.88
C GLY A 51 20.26 0.89 0.36
N LYS A 52 19.08 0.74 -0.22
CA LYS A 52 18.91 0.63 -1.67
C LYS A 52 19.01 2.01 -2.31
N LEU A 53 19.93 2.16 -3.27
CA LEU A 53 20.00 3.37 -4.09
C LEU A 53 18.85 3.35 -5.10
N VAL A 54 18.01 4.38 -5.07
CA VAL A 54 16.95 4.61 -6.05
C VAL A 54 17.35 5.80 -6.90
N VAL A 55 17.22 5.65 -8.22
CA VAL A 55 17.51 6.68 -9.21
C VAL A 55 16.29 6.84 -10.10
N LEU A 56 15.77 8.05 -10.19
CA LEU A 56 14.64 8.40 -11.05
C LEU A 56 15.13 9.26 -12.20
N LYS A 57 14.72 8.87 -13.40
CA LYS A 57 14.87 9.61 -14.65
C LYS A 57 13.47 9.87 -15.21
N GLY A 58 13.35 10.79 -16.17
CA GLY A 58 12.07 11.09 -16.83
C GLY A 58 11.84 12.58 -17.13
N MET A 59 12.67 13.45 -16.57
CA MET A 59 12.69 14.89 -16.86
C MET A 59 13.57 15.26 -18.06
N ASN A 60 14.47 14.38 -18.50
CA ASN A 60 15.41 14.67 -19.60
C ASN A 60 14.79 14.87 -21.00
N PRO A 61 13.62 14.32 -21.34
CA PRO A 61 12.95 14.64 -22.61
C PRO A 61 12.56 16.11 -22.76
N PHE A 62 12.32 16.82 -21.65
CA PHE A 62 11.89 18.21 -21.67
C PHE A 62 13.05 19.13 -22.03
N THR A 63 13.02 19.77 -23.20
CA THR A 63 14.10 20.64 -23.70
C THR A 63 13.99 22.08 -23.21
N ASN A 64 12.87 22.45 -22.59
CA ASN A 64 12.66 23.76 -21.99
C ASN A 64 13.01 23.77 -20.50
N PHE A 65 13.76 24.76 -20.04
CA PHE A 65 14.27 24.83 -18.66
C PHE A 65 13.16 24.92 -17.60
N PRO A 66 12.26 25.92 -17.61
CA PRO A 66 11.16 25.99 -16.66
C PRO A 66 10.27 24.75 -16.65
N GLU A 67 10.05 24.15 -17.82
CA GLU A 67 9.27 22.91 -17.95
C GLU A 67 9.98 21.72 -17.30
N ARG A 68 11.28 21.54 -17.56
CA ARG A 68 12.10 20.49 -16.93
C ARG A 68 12.17 20.67 -15.41
N VAL A 69 12.27 21.92 -14.92
CA VAL A 69 12.19 22.24 -13.49
C VAL A 69 10.83 21.83 -12.92
N SER A 70 9.73 22.21 -13.57
CA SER A 70 8.37 21.84 -13.15
C SER A 70 8.21 20.32 -13.07
N LYS A 71 8.61 19.61 -14.13
CA LYS A 71 8.53 18.15 -14.17
C LYS A 71 9.37 17.48 -13.10
N THR A 72 10.56 18.03 -12.83
CA THR A 72 11.42 17.49 -11.77
C THR A 72 10.75 17.63 -10.40
N ARG A 73 10.07 18.75 -10.12
CA ARG A 73 9.29 18.93 -8.88
C ARG A 73 8.13 17.94 -8.80
N GLU A 74 7.39 17.76 -9.89
CA GLU A 74 6.30 16.78 -9.96
C GLU A 74 6.79 15.36 -9.66
N ILE A 75 7.91 14.94 -10.25
CA ILE A 75 8.48 13.60 -10.02
C ILE A 75 8.90 13.44 -8.54
N ILE A 76 9.52 14.45 -7.95
CA ILE A 76 9.89 14.44 -6.52
C ILE A 76 8.63 14.29 -5.65
N GLN A 77 7.58 15.08 -5.94
CA GLN A 77 6.35 15.06 -5.16
C GLN A 77 5.62 13.72 -5.31
N ALA A 78 5.51 13.20 -6.52
CA ALA A 78 4.88 11.91 -6.79
C ALA A 78 5.63 10.76 -6.12
N GLU A 79 6.97 10.79 -6.10
CA GLU A 79 7.76 9.78 -5.40
C GLU A 79 7.58 9.88 -3.88
N LEU A 80 7.56 11.09 -3.33
CA LEU A 80 7.31 11.29 -1.90
C LEU A 80 5.91 10.80 -1.50
N ASP A 81 4.89 11.10 -2.29
CA ASP A 81 3.53 10.57 -2.10
C ASP A 81 3.52 9.03 -2.13
N LYS A 82 4.20 8.45 -3.12
CA LYS A 82 4.32 6.99 -3.28
C LYS A 82 4.98 6.33 -2.06
N LEU A 83 6.02 6.95 -1.51
CA LEU A 83 6.74 6.42 -0.33
C LEU A 83 5.97 6.65 0.97
N LYS A 84 5.45 7.87 1.19
CA LYS A 84 4.81 8.26 2.46
C LYS A 84 3.37 7.79 2.55
N ASN A 85 2.57 8.09 1.53
CA ASN A 85 1.11 7.94 1.57
C ASN A 85 0.64 6.60 1.02
N LYS A 86 1.44 5.95 0.17
CA LYS A 86 1.10 4.63 -0.41
C LYS A 86 1.92 3.47 0.18
N GLY A 87 2.92 3.77 1.01
CA GLY A 87 3.75 2.75 1.66
C GLY A 87 4.59 1.93 0.68
N TYR A 88 4.99 2.50 -0.47
CA TYR A 88 5.81 1.77 -1.43
C TYR A 88 7.19 1.42 -0.87
N ASN A 89 7.61 0.17 -1.05
CA ASN A 89 8.93 -0.29 -0.67
C ASN A 89 9.79 -0.54 -1.92
N PRO A 90 10.79 0.32 -2.20
CA PRO A 90 11.69 0.15 -3.33
C PRO A 90 12.50 -1.14 -3.31
N ILE A 91 12.80 -1.75 -2.15
CA ILE A 91 13.58 -2.99 -2.06
C ILE A 91 12.81 -4.15 -2.67
N THR A 92 11.55 -4.32 -2.23
CA THR A 92 10.67 -5.41 -2.67
C THR A 92 9.86 -5.07 -3.92
N ALA A 93 9.87 -3.80 -4.35
CA ALA A 93 9.05 -3.26 -5.43
C ALA A 93 7.53 -3.47 -5.24
N LYS A 94 7.10 -3.54 -3.97
CA LYS A 94 5.70 -3.73 -3.59
C LYS A 94 5.22 -2.55 -2.77
N PHE A 95 3.94 -2.23 -2.89
CA PHE A 95 3.28 -1.42 -1.88
C PHE A 95 3.16 -2.29 -0.64
N VAL A 96 3.77 -1.85 0.46
CA VAL A 96 3.36 -2.36 1.76
C VAL A 96 1.94 -1.87 1.86
N SER A 97 0.99 -2.81 1.79
CA SER A 97 -0.39 -2.52 2.13
C SER A 97 -0.34 -1.76 3.44
N LEU A 98 -0.55 -0.44 3.38
CA LEU A 98 -1.02 0.26 4.55
C LEU A 98 -2.17 -0.61 5.03
N PRO A 99 -2.21 -1.02 6.30
CA PRO A 99 -3.49 -1.43 6.82
C PRO A 99 -4.37 -0.24 6.47
N VAL A 100 -5.25 -0.42 5.48
CA VAL A 100 -6.45 0.37 5.39
C VAL A 100 -6.96 0.22 6.81
N GLU A 101 -6.92 1.30 7.59
CA GLU A 101 -7.68 1.31 8.82
C GLU A 101 -9.09 1.05 8.33
N VAL A 102 -9.50 -0.22 8.38
CA VAL A 102 -10.78 -0.56 7.83
C VAL A 102 -11.75 -0.05 8.87
N SER A 103 -12.30 1.11 8.52
CA SER A 103 -13.72 1.42 8.54
C SER A 103 -14.45 0.45 9.44
N GLU A 104 -14.75 0.94 10.62
CA GLU A 104 -15.67 0.37 11.59
C GLU A 104 -16.71 -0.56 10.91
N ILE A 105 -16.87 -1.77 11.45
CA ILE A 105 -17.90 -2.70 10.94
C ILE A 105 -19.24 -2.06 11.32
N THR A 106 -19.95 -1.52 10.33
CA THR A 106 -21.26 -0.91 10.52
C THR A 106 -22.36 -1.95 10.30
N PRO A 107 -23.58 -1.74 10.83
CA PRO A 107 -24.72 -2.62 10.57
C PRO A 107 -25.03 -2.82 9.07
N SER A 108 -24.68 -1.82 8.24
CA SER A 108 -24.84 -1.84 6.78
C SER A 108 -23.71 -2.55 6.02
N THR A 109 -22.60 -2.90 6.68
CA THR A 109 -21.48 -3.59 6.02
C THR A 109 -21.95 -4.97 5.52
N PRO A 110 -21.66 -5.36 4.27
CA PRO A 110 -21.97 -6.70 3.75
C PRO A 110 -21.36 -7.81 4.61
N LEU A 111 -22.07 -8.93 4.75
CA LEU A 111 -21.72 -10.04 5.64
C LEU A 111 -20.32 -10.58 5.34
N MET A 112 -20.00 -10.81 4.06
CA MET A 112 -18.71 -11.34 3.66
C MET A 112 -17.58 -10.34 3.92
N GLU A 113 -17.83 -9.06 3.67
CA GLU A 113 -16.86 -8.00 3.98
C GLU A 113 -16.61 -7.93 5.49
N ALA A 114 -17.66 -7.93 6.31
CA ALA A 114 -17.53 -7.89 7.77
C ALA A 114 -16.76 -9.08 8.33
N LEU A 115 -16.99 -10.30 7.82
CA LEU A 115 -16.26 -11.51 8.23
C LEU A 115 -14.77 -11.43 7.87
N GLU A 116 -14.44 -10.95 6.67
CA GLU A 116 -13.06 -10.73 6.26
C GLU A 116 -12.36 -9.69 7.14
N LEU A 117 -13.06 -8.61 7.48
CA LEU A 117 -12.54 -7.56 8.36
C LEU A 117 -12.35 -8.04 9.79
N GLY A 118 -13.30 -8.79 10.32
CA GLY A 118 -13.19 -9.43 11.64
C GLY A 118 -11.99 -10.38 11.69
N SER A 119 -11.79 -11.21 10.66
CA SER A 119 -10.68 -12.16 10.61
C SER A 119 -9.30 -11.49 10.65
N LYS A 120 -9.18 -10.29 10.06
CA LYS A 120 -7.94 -9.49 10.06
C LYS A 120 -7.63 -8.89 11.44
N ARG A 121 -8.61 -8.77 12.33
CA ARG A 121 -8.46 -8.23 13.69
C ARG A 121 -8.08 -9.30 14.73
N LEU A 122 -8.14 -10.59 14.38
CA LEU A 122 -7.84 -11.69 15.29
C LEU A 122 -6.33 -11.86 15.51
N VAL A 123 -5.90 -11.98 16.76
CA VAL A 123 -4.53 -12.35 17.13
C VAL A 123 -4.51 -13.85 17.44
N ILE A 124 -4.08 -14.65 16.46
CA ILE A 124 -4.17 -16.12 16.50
C ILE A 124 -2.92 -16.77 15.88
N ALA A 125 -2.74 -18.06 16.14
CA ALA A 125 -1.66 -18.84 15.53
C ALA A 125 -1.80 -18.94 13.99
N LEU A 126 -0.68 -19.09 13.29
CA LEU A 126 -0.65 -19.19 11.82
C LEU A 126 -1.45 -20.37 11.28
N SER A 127 -1.49 -21.50 11.99
CA SER A 127 -2.33 -22.65 11.64
C SER A 127 -3.80 -22.26 11.67
N THR A 128 -4.28 -21.72 12.79
CA THR A 128 -5.66 -21.26 12.96
C THR A 128 -6.05 -20.19 11.94
N ALA A 129 -5.14 -19.28 11.59
CA ALA A 129 -5.40 -18.28 10.56
C ALA A 129 -5.60 -18.91 9.16
N ARG A 130 -4.89 -20.00 8.85
CA ARG A 130 -5.11 -20.75 7.60
C ARG A 130 -6.46 -21.47 7.61
N ASP A 131 -6.83 -22.08 8.74
CA ASP A 131 -8.11 -22.76 8.89
C ASP A 131 -9.28 -21.78 8.70
N ILE A 132 -9.23 -20.62 9.37
CA ILE A 132 -10.23 -19.56 9.22
C ILE A 132 -10.32 -19.10 7.76
N ARG A 133 -9.19 -18.90 7.08
CA ARG A 133 -9.19 -18.52 5.66
C ARG A 133 -9.88 -19.57 4.80
N SER A 134 -9.61 -20.85 5.04
CA SER A 134 -10.24 -21.94 4.32
C SER A 134 -11.76 -21.94 4.52
N ILE A 135 -12.21 -21.74 5.77
CA ILE A 135 -13.63 -21.67 6.10
C ILE A 135 -14.29 -20.48 5.41
N LEU A 136 -13.68 -19.30 5.45
CA LEU A 136 -14.21 -18.11 4.79
C LEU A 136 -14.38 -18.28 3.27
N GLU A 137 -13.52 -19.06 2.62
CA GLU A 137 -13.66 -19.39 1.20
C GLU A 137 -14.91 -20.24 0.94
N SER A 138 -15.11 -21.30 1.72
CA SER A 138 -16.31 -22.15 1.63
C SER A 138 -17.59 -21.37 1.96
N VAL A 139 -17.53 -20.48 2.96
CA VAL A 139 -18.66 -19.61 3.31
C VAL A 139 -18.95 -18.62 2.18
N ARG A 140 -17.93 -18.07 1.51
CA ARG A 140 -18.11 -17.18 0.36
C ARG A 140 -18.83 -17.89 -0.78
N GLU A 141 -18.42 -19.12 -1.09
CA GLU A 141 -19.07 -19.92 -2.13
C GLU A 141 -20.54 -20.19 -1.78
N ALA A 142 -20.83 -20.61 -0.54
CA ALA A 142 -22.19 -20.81 -0.08
C ALA A 142 -23.02 -19.52 -0.12
N ALA A 143 -22.46 -18.40 0.33
CA ALA A 143 -23.11 -17.10 0.28
C ALA A 143 -23.41 -16.66 -1.16
N TYR A 144 -22.50 -16.91 -2.10
CA TYR A 144 -22.73 -16.64 -3.52
C TYR A 144 -23.90 -17.45 -4.08
N GLN A 145 -23.94 -18.76 -3.80
CA GLN A 145 -25.03 -19.64 -4.24
C GLN A 145 -26.38 -19.23 -3.66
N LEU A 146 -26.39 -18.78 -2.41
CA LEU A 146 -27.59 -18.30 -1.70
C LEU A 146 -27.92 -16.83 -1.99
N ARG A 147 -27.12 -16.14 -2.82
CA ARG A 147 -27.25 -14.70 -3.12
C ARG A 147 -27.20 -13.80 -1.87
N TYR A 148 -26.38 -14.19 -0.90
CA TYR A 148 -26.15 -13.46 0.36
C TYR A 148 -24.85 -12.64 0.35
N THR A 149 -24.17 -12.51 -0.80
CA THR A 149 -22.90 -11.77 -0.90
C THR A 149 -23.01 -10.32 -0.43
N ASP A 150 -24.10 -9.65 -0.79
CA ASP A 150 -24.36 -8.23 -0.46
C ASP A 150 -25.25 -8.08 0.77
N LEU A 151 -25.52 -9.16 1.50
CA LEU A 151 -26.43 -9.17 2.62
C LEU A 151 -25.82 -8.38 3.80
N PRO A 152 -26.43 -7.29 4.30
CA PRO A 152 -25.88 -6.53 5.41
C PRO A 152 -25.87 -7.33 6.71
N VAL A 153 -24.84 -7.17 7.55
CA VAL A 153 -24.70 -7.93 8.82
C VAL A 153 -25.93 -7.79 9.72
N VAL A 154 -26.58 -6.62 9.75
CA VAL A 154 -27.78 -6.38 10.58
C VAL A 154 -28.96 -7.31 10.26
N THR A 155 -28.98 -7.89 9.05
CA THR A 155 -30.06 -8.77 8.63
C THR A 155 -29.89 -10.22 9.12
N VAL A 156 -28.70 -10.57 9.60
CA VAL A 156 -28.40 -11.90 10.15
C VAL A 156 -28.84 -11.95 11.61
N ASN A 157 -30.13 -12.19 11.84
CA ASN A 157 -30.71 -12.35 13.18
C ASN A 157 -30.79 -13.83 13.58
N THR A 158 -30.53 -14.11 14.86
CA THR A 158 -30.56 -15.46 15.45
C THR A 158 -31.97 -16.03 15.63
N THR A 159 -33.02 -15.25 15.34
CA THR A 159 -34.42 -15.62 15.58
C THR A 159 -35.18 -15.77 14.27
N GLN A 160 -34.97 -16.87 13.57
CA GLN A 160 -36.01 -17.43 12.68
C GLN A 160 -36.28 -18.88 13.10
N THR A 161 -37.14 -19.05 14.09
CA THR A 161 -37.90 -20.28 14.28
C THR A 161 -38.94 -20.35 13.16
N ASN A 162 -38.57 -20.86 11.98
CA ASN A 162 -39.58 -21.34 11.04
C ASN A 162 -40.08 -22.69 11.59
N PRO A 163 -41.38 -22.83 11.93
CA PRO A 163 -41.92 -24.13 12.29
C PRO A 163 -41.80 -25.05 11.08
N LEU A 164 -41.30 -26.27 11.30
CA LEU A 164 -41.32 -27.32 10.27
C LEU A 164 -42.76 -27.57 9.82
N PRO A 165 -43.01 -27.83 8.53
CA PRO A 165 -44.35 -28.12 8.03
C PRO A 165 -44.88 -29.42 8.68
N PRO A 166 -46.17 -29.47 9.04
CA PRO A 166 -46.77 -30.68 9.60
C PRO A 166 -46.78 -31.79 8.54
N PHE A 167 -46.45 -33.00 9.00
CA PHE A 167 -46.44 -34.24 8.22
C PHE A 167 -47.79 -34.57 7.58
#